data_AF-A0AAN8SSQ8-F1
#
_entry.id   AF-A0AAN8SSQ8-F1
#
_cell.length_a   1.000
_cell.length_b   1.000
_cell.length_c   1.000
_cell.angle_alpha   90.00
_cell.angle_beta   90.00
_cell.angle_gamma   90.00
#
_symmetry.space_group_name_H-M   'P 1'
#
loop_
_entity.id
_entity.type
_entity.pdbx_description
1 polymer ?
#
loop_
_entity_poly.entity_id
_entity_poly.type
_entity_poly.pdbx_seq_one_letter_code
_entity_poly.pdbx_strand_id
1 'polypeptide(L)'
;MSKSETYIIYMDLSAMPKAFSSHHSWYLSTLASISDSSNHGSLVYAYTNTIHGFSASLSPSELQVIKNSQGYLSSTRDMEVKIDTTHTSQFLGLNSNSGAWPKSDYGRDVIIGLVDTGVWPESKSYNDNGMTDVPSRWKGECESGTQFNSSLCNKKLIGARYFNKGLIASNPNITIEMNSARDTEGHGTHTSTTAE
;
A
#
# COMPACT_ATOMS: atom_id res chain seq x y z
N MET A 1 8.15 -4.70 30.98
CA MET A 1 7.32 -5.23 29.86
C MET A 1 8.10 -5.01 28.58
N SER A 2 8.28 -6.04 27.75
CA SER A 2 8.95 -5.91 26.46
C SER A 2 8.08 -5.12 25.50
N LYS A 3 8.67 -4.15 24.78
CA LYS A 3 7.98 -3.33 23.79
C LYS A 3 7.45 -4.20 22.64
N SER A 4 6.20 -4.00 22.24
CA SER A 4 5.62 -4.64 21.05
C SER A 4 6.18 -4.02 19.78
N GLU A 5 6.33 -4.83 18.74
CA GLU A 5 6.81 -4.43 17.41
C GLU A 5 5.88 -4.99 16.34
N THR A 6 5.79 -4.31 15.21
CA THR A 6 4.98 -4.78 14.08
C THR A 6 5.75 -5.87 13.32
N TYR A 7 5.08 -6.99 13.06
CA TYR A 7 5.60 -8.09 12.24
C TYR A 7 4.64 -8.39 11.09
N ILE A 8 5.19 -8.75 9.94
CA ILE A 8 4.48 -9.37 8.81
C ILE A 8 4.61 -10.88 9.00
N ILE A 9 3.48 -11.55 9.18
CA ILE A 9 3.36 -13.00 9.37
C ILE A 9 2.88 -13.62 8.06
N TYR A 10 3.62 -14.60 7.54
CA TYR A 10 3.29 -15.36 6.35
C TYR A 10 2.58 -16.66 6.75
N MET A 11 1.45 -16.95 6.10
CA MET A 11 0.58 -18.07 6.42
C MET A 11 0.36 -18.95 5.19
N ASP A 12 0.39 -20.27 5.38
CA ASP A 12 -0.01 -21.25 4.38
C ASP A 12 -1.54 -21.30 4.29
N LEU A 13 -2.08 -20.83 3.17
CA LEU A 13 -3.52 -20.83 2.95
C LEU A 13 -4.12 -22.24 2.95
N SER A 14 -3.38 -23.27 2.51
CA SER A 14 -3.88 -24.65 2.48
C SER A 14 -4.15 -25.21 3.89
N ALA A 15 -3.53 -24.61 4.91
CA ALA A 15 -3.71 -24.96 6.31
C ALA A 15 -4.92 -24.26 6.97
N MET A 16 -5.64 -23.38 6.26
CA MET A 16 -6.80 -22.66 6.80
C MET A 16 -7.90 -23.66 7.22
N PRO A 17 -8.32 -23.67 8.49
CA PRO A 17 -9.39 -24.56 8.94
C PRO A 17 -10.70 -24.28 8.20
N LYS A 18 -11.41 -25.34 7.80
CA LYS A 18 -12.71 -25.26 7.10
C LYS A 18 -13.80 -24.49 7.86
N ALA A 19 -13.61 -24.28 9.17
CA ALA A 19 -14.51 -23.49 10.00
C ALA A 19 -14.49 -21.99 9.66
N PHE A 20 -13.43 -21.48 9.02
CA PHE A 20 -13.32 -20.07 8.64
C PHE A 20 -13.82 -19.82 7.23
N SER A 21 -14.65 -18.80 7.06
CA SER A 21 -15.18 -18.38 5.76
C SER A 21 -14.25 -17.40 5.03
N SER A 22 -13.28 -16.81 5.72
CA SER A 22 -12.31 -15.88 5.13
C SER A 22 -10.97 -15.90 5.88
N HIS A 23 -9.90 -15.55 5.18
CA HIS A 23 -8.55 -15.44 5.77
C HIS A 23 -8.57 -14.42 6.92
N HIS A 24 -9.31 -13.32 6.75
CA HIS A 24 -9.45 -12.28 7.78
C HIS A 24 -10.00 -12.83 9.10
N SER A 25 -11.06 -13.64 9.04
CA SER A 25 -11.63 -14.28 10.24
C SER A 25 -10.67 -15.27 10.90
N TRP A 26 -9.90 -16.01 10.09
CA TRP A 26 -8.87 -16.93 10.57
C TRP A 26 -7.71 -16.19 11.27
N TYR A 27 -7.21 -15.12 10.66
CA TYR A 27 -6.11 -14.31 11.22
C TYR A 27 -6.53 -13.59 12.51
N LEU A 28 -7.74 -13.03 12.54
CA LEU A 28 -8.29 -12.45 13.78
C LEU A 28 -8.42 -13.50 14.89
N SER A 29 -8.89 -14.71 14.57
CA SER A 29 -8.98 -15.79 15.56
C SER A 29 -7.59 -16.24 16.04
N THR A 30 -6.60 -16.25 15.16
CA THR A 30 -5.21 -16.59 15.51
C THR A 30 -4.66 -15.58 16.51
N LEU A 31 -4.88 -14.28 16.28
CA LEU A 31 -4.50 -13.21 17.21
C LEU A 31 -5.29 -13.24 18.52
N ALA A 32 -6.60 -13.49 18.47
CA ALA A 32 -7.41 -13.58 19.68
C ALA A 32 -6.98 -14.72 20.62
N SER A 33 -6.35 -15.78 20.09
CA SER A 33 -5.87 -16.91 20.89
C SER A 33 -4.62 -16.62 21.73
N ILE A 34 -3.93 -15.51 21.44
CA ILE A 34 -2.66 -15.15 22.11
C ILE A 34 -2.75 -13.86 22.92
N SER A 35 -3.80 -13.07 22.70
CA SER A 35 -4.06 -11.84 23.44
C SER A 35 -4.55 -12.17 24.85
N ASP A 36 -3.66 -12.12 25.85
CA ASP A 36 -4.12 -11.91 27.22
C ASP A 36 -4.88 -10.57 27.28
N SER A 37 -5.91 -10.50 28.13
CA SER A 37 -6.95 -9.45 28.32
C SER A 37 -6.58 -7.95 28.21
N SER A 38 -5.34 -7.62 27.91
CA SER A 38 -4.74 -6.29 27.74
C SER A 38 -4.42 -5.95 26.27
N ASN A 39 -5.37 -6.04 25.32
CA ASN A 39 -5.27 -5.41 23.98
C ASN A 39 -3.94 -5.60 23.18
N HIS A 40 -3.13 -6.62 23.48
CA HIS A 40 -1.87 -6.90 22.80
C HIS A 40 -2.14 -7.91 21.68
N GLY A 41 -1.58 -7.70 20.47
CA GLY A 41 -1.92 -8.47 19.26
C GLY A 41 -2.96 -7.82 18.34
N SER A 42 -2.84 -6.52 18.03
CA SER A 42 -3.77 -5.87 17.09
C SER A 42 -3.41 -6.17 15.64
N LEU A 43 -4.42 -6.63 14.87
CA LEU A 43 -4.31 -6.79 13.43
C LEU A 43 -4.12 -5.42 12.77
N VAL A 44 -3.06 -5.27 11.97
CA VAL A 44 -2.74 -4.05 11.22
C VAL A 44 -3.29 -4.17 9.79
N TYR A 45 -2.88 -5.21 9.05
CA TYR A 45 -3.41 -5.55 7.73
C TYR A 45 -3.56 -7.07 7.57
N ALA A 46 -4.46 -7.48 6.68
CA ALA A 46 -4.55 -8.85 6.17
C ALA A 46 -4.24 -8.86 4.69
N TYR A 47 -3.42 -9.81 4.25
CA TYR A 47 -2.97 -9.97 2.88
C TYR A 47 -3.57 -11.24 2.28
N THR A 48 -4.22 -11.12 1.12
CA THR A 48 -5.00 -12.21 0.52
C THR A 48 -4.69 -12.50 -0.94
N ASN A 49 -3.94 -11.63 -1.62
CA ASN A 49 -3.78 -11.68 -3.07
C ASN A 49 -2.36 -12.13 -3.47
N THR A 50 -1.36 -11.27 -3.28
CA THR A 50 0.04 -11.56 -3.67
C THR A 50 0.76 -12.42 -2.63
N ILE A 51 0.44 -12.20 -1.36
CA ILE A 51 0.91 -13.01 -0.24
C ILE A 51 -0.29 -13.36 0.63
N HIS A 52 -0.21 -14.48 1.32
CA HIS A 52 -1.19 -14.90 2.32
C HIS A 52 -0.58 -14.72 3.71
N GLY A 53 -1.24 -13.92 4.54
CA GLY A 53 -0.71 -13.56 5.84
C GLY A 53 -1.32 -12.30 6.41
N PHE A 54 -0.74 -11.78 7.48
CA PHE A 54 -1.19 -10.57 8.12
C PHE A 54 -0.05 -9.82 8.79
N SER A 55 -0.21 -8.53 9.03
CA SER A 55 0.66 -7.77 9.92
C SER A 55 -0.02 -7.52 11.26
N ALA A 56 0.74 -7.60 12.35
CA ALA A 56 0.23 -7.38 13.70
C ALA A 56 1.30 -6.79 14.61
N SER A 57 0.88 -6.01 15.61
CA SER A 57 1.75 -5.54 16.68
C SER A 57 1.84 -6.59 17.78
N LEU A 58 3.03 -7.14 17.99
CA LEU A 58 3.29 -8.32 18.83
C LEU A 58 4.47 -8.08 19.76
N SER A 59 4.34 -8.50 21.00
CA SER A 59 5.46 -8.71 21.91
C SER A 59 6.31 -9.90 21.46
N PRO A 60 7.59 -9.99 21.88
CA PRO A 60 8.42 -11.15 21.63
C PRO A 60 7.78 -12.47 22.07
N SER A 61 7.04 -12.50 23.19
CA SER A 61 6.31 -13.67 23.67
C SER A 61 5.16 -14.06 22.75
N GLU A 62 4.33 -13.11 22.32
CA GLU A 62 3.21 -13.36 21.40
C GLU A 62 3.71 -13.89 20.05
N LEU A 63 4.81 -13.33 19.53
CA LEU A 63 5.43 -13.82 18.30
C LEU A 63 5.87 -15.28 18.41
N GLN A 64 6.41 -15.72 19.56
CA GLN A 64 6.76 -17.13 19.76
C GLN A 64 5.53 -18.04 19.77
N VAL A 65 4.40 -17.57 20.29
CA VAL A 65 3.15 -18.33 20.23
C VAL A 65 2.65 -18.42 18.78
N ILE A 66 2.68 -17.33 18.02
CA ILE A 66 2.29 -17.33 16.59
C ILE A 66 3.15 -18.27 15.76
N LYS A 67 4.45 -18.38 16.04
CA LYS A 67 5.35 -19.31 15.33
C LYS A 67 4.92 -20.77 15.43
N ASN A 68 4.15 -21.12 16.45
CA ASN A 68 3.60 -22.46 16.67
C ASN A 68 2.15 -22.60 16.19
N SER A 69 1.57 -21.54 15.60
CA SER A 69 0.19 -21.57 15.11
C SER A 69 0.07 -22.37 13.82
N GLN A 70 -1.11 -22.98 13.62
CA GLN A 70 -1.43 -23.72 12.40
C GLN A 70 -1.24 -22.82 11.18
N GLY A 71 -0.48 -23.29 10.19
CA GLY A 71 -0.26 -22.58 8.95
C GLY A 71 0.81 -21.49 9.01
N TYR A 72 1.47 -21.24 10.13
CA TYR A 72 2.62 -20.32 10.17
C TYR A 72 3.75 -20.80 9.25
N LEU A 73 4.28 -19.90 8.42
CA LEU A 73 5.44 -20.16 7.57
C LEU A 73 6.68 -19.40 8.04
N SER A 74 6.56 -18.08 8.17
CA SER A 74 7.66 -17.20 8.56
C SER A 74 7.13 -15.87 9.07
N SER A 75 8.02 -15.06 9.63
CA SER A 75 7.72 -13.71 10.08
C SER A 75 8.87 -12.77 9.76
N THR A 76 8.57 -11.56 9.30
CA THR A 76 9.55 -10.49 9.10
C THR A 76 9.13 -9.28 9.93
N ARG A 77 10.08 -8.66 10.61
CA ARG A 77 9.83 -7.41 11.34
C ARG A 77 9.58 -6.27 10.35
N ASP A 78 8.59 -5.44 10.63
CA ASP A 78 8.31 -4.22 9.86
C ASP A 78 9.45 -3.21 10.02
N MET A 79 9.84 -2.56 8.92
CA MET A 79 10.99 -1.66 8.89
C MET A 79 10.67 -0.40 8.09
N GLU A 80 11.17 0.74 8.58
CA GLU A 80 11.13 1.99 7.85
C GLU A 80 12.06 1.92 6.64
N VAL A 81 11.55 2.33 5.49
CA VAL A 81 12.31 2.47 4.25
C VAL A 81 12.62 3.94 4.01
N LYS A 82 13.76 4.22 3.38
CA LYS A 82 14.15 5.57 3.00
C LYS A 82 13.70 5.84 1.57
N ILE A 83 13.32 7.08 1.32
CA ILE A 83 13.00 7.56 -0.01
C ILE A 83 14.31 7.63 -0.80
N ASP A 84 14.35 6.93 -1.92
CA ASP A 84 15.50 6.92 -2.81
C ASP A 84 15.12 7.61 -4.13
N THR A 85 15.72 8.75 -4.43
CA THR A 85 15.87 9.21 -5.83
C THR A 85 17.24 9.85 -6.05
N THR A 86 17.87 9.44 -7.14
CA THR A 86 18.95 10.19 -7.79
C THR A 86 18.49 10.56 -9.21
N HIS A 87 18.64 11.85 -9.55
CA HIS A 87 18.57 12.52 -10.86
C HIS A 87 17.78 11.91 -12.05
N THR A 88 17.00 12.78 -12.72
CA THR A 88 16.09 12.53 -13.85
C THR A 88 16.72 12.13 -15.21
N SER A 89 15.87 11.58 -16.09
CA SER A 89 16.19 11.13 -17.46
C SER A 89 16.31 12.26 -18.50
N GLN A 90 17.53 12.73 -18.78
CA GLN A 90 17.82 13.41 -20.05
C GLN A 90 18.82 12.57 -20.84
N PHE A 91 18.31 11.55 -21.56
CA PHE A 91 19.13 10.77 -22.50
C PHE A 91 18.35 9.97 -23.57
N LEU A 92 17.03 9.77 -23.44
CA LEU A 92 16.35 8.66 -24.12
C LEU A 92 15.84 8.92 -25.55
N GLY A 93 16.04 10.11 -26.14
CA GLY A 93 15.74 10.35 -27.57
C GLY A 93 14.27 10.16 -28.00
N LEU A 94 13.31 10.33 -27.08
CA LEU A 94 11.89 10.13 -27.32
C LEU A 94 11.31 11.24 -28.23
N ASN A 95 10.40 10.86 -29.12
CA ASN A 95 9.94 11.69 -30.24
C ASN A 95 8.47 11.34 -30.57
N SER A 96 7.66 12.36 -30.91
CA SER A 96 6.22 12.23 -31.20
C SER A 96 5.88 11.71 -32.61
N ASN A 97 6.76 11.86 -33.59
CA ASN A 97 6.60 11.46 -34.99
C ASN A 97 7.06 10.01 -35.27
N SER A 98 8.00 9.47 -34.49
CA SER A 98 8.61 8.16 -34.73
C SER A 98 9.30 7.62 -33.46
N GLY A 99 9.43 6.30 -33.34
CA GLY A 99 10.16 5.66 -32.24
C GLY A 99 9.23 4.98 -31.26
N ALA A 100 9.61 4.92 -29.97
CA ALA A 100 8.88 4.18 -28.94
C ALA A 100 7.46 4.71 -28.74
N TRP A 101 7.27 6.02 -28.69
CA TRP A 101 5.98 6.65 -28.39
C TRP A 101 4.85 6.28 -29.38
N PRO A 102 4.98 6.49 -30.71
CA PRO A 102 3.92 6.06 -31.63
C PRO A 102 3.74 4.54 -31.65
N LYS A 103 4.81 3.76 -31.44
CA LYS A 103 4.74 2.29 -31.46
C LYS A 103 4.04 1.71 -30.23
N SER A 104 4.12 2.38 -29.08
CA SER A 104 3.43 2.00 -27.84
C SER A 104 2.08 2.68 -27.68
N ASP A 105 1.60 3.40 -28.70
CA ASP A 105 0.40 4.25 -28.62
C ASP A 105 0.45 5.18 -27.40
N TYR A 106 1.64 5.76 -27.15
CA TYR A 106 1.92 6.64 -26.01
C TYR A 106 1.63 6.02 -24.63
N GLY A 107 1.61 4.68 -24.54
CA GLY A 107 1.28 3.98 -23.29
C GLY A 107 -0.22 3.88 -23.03
N ARG A 108 -1.07 4.09 -24.04
CA ARG A 108 -2.51 3.89 -23.92
C ARG A 108 -2.83 2.52 -23.32
N ASP A 109 -3.83 2.51 -22.43
CA ASP A 109 -4.30 1.33 -21.67
C ASP A 109 -3.27 0.69 -20.73
N VAL A 110 -2.08 1.28 -20.55
CA VAL A 110 -1.13 0.90 -19.50
C VAL A 110 -1.47 1.68 -18.23
N ILE A 111 -1.44 1.00 -17.09
CA ILE A 111 -1.63 1.61 -15.77
C ILE A 111 -0.32 1.48 -15.01
N ILE A 112 0.24 2.61 -14.60
CA ILE A 112 1.46 2.67 -13.79
C ILE A 112 1.03 2.85 -12.33
N GLY A 113 1.42 1.91 -11.47
CA GLY A 113 1.25 2.04 -10.03
C GLY A 113 2.53 2.56 -9.40
N LEU A 114 2.44 3.65 -8.64
CA LEU A 114 3.57 4.23 -7.92
C LEU A 114 3.34 4.14 -6.41
N VAL A 115 4.35 3.67 -5.67
CA VAL A 115 4.37 3.64 -4.20
C VAL A 115 5.35 4.71 -3.73
N ASP A 116 4.82 5.81 -3.20
CA ASP A 116 5.60 7.01 -2.90
C ASP A 116 4.92 7.87 -1.79
N THR A 117 5.33 9.12 -1.60
CA THR A 117 4.83 10.05 -0.57
C THR A 117 3.42 10.58 -0.81
N GLY A 118 2.80 10.22 -1.93
CA GLY A 118 1.46 10.66 -2.32
C GLY A 118 1.46 11.35 -3.68
N VAL A 119 0.39 12.09 -3.95
CA VAL A 119 0.23 12.88 -5.18
C VAL A 119 -0.39 14.25 -4.91
N TRP A 120 0.05 15.28 -5.63
CA TRP A 120 -0.63 16.57 -5.71
C TRP A 120 -1.56 16.63 -6.94
N PRO A 121 -2.86 16.28 -6.80
CA PRO A 121 -3.75 16.05 -7.95
C PRO A 121 -4.02 17.31 -8.78
N GLU A 122 -3.85 18.51 -8.21
CA GLU A 122 -4.07 19.78 -8.93
C GLU A 122 -2.89 20.17 -9.84
N SER A 123 -1.82 19.38 -9.87
CA SER A 123 -0.71 19.62 -10.81
C SER A 123 -1.19 19.53 -12.26
N LYS A 124 -0.70 20.41 -13.13
CA LYS A 124 -1.04 20.41 -14.56
C LYS A 124 -0.67 19.11 -15.26
N SER A 125 0.31 18.37 -14.74
CA SER A 125 0.72 17.07 -15.28
C SER A 125 -0.38 15.99 -15.15
N TYR A 126 -1.34 16.16 -14.24
CA TYR A 126 -2.50 15.26 -14.10
C TYR A 126 -3.74 15.73 -14.83
N ASN A 127 -3.63 16.77 -15.66
CA ASN A 127 -4.74 17.17 -16.50
C ASN A 127 -5.09 16.03 -17.48
N ASP A 128 -6.38 15.71 -17.59
CA ASP A 128 -6.86 14.58 -18.36
C ASP A 128 -7.40 14.95 -19.74
N ASN A 129 -7.09 16.15 -20.24
CA ASN A 129 -7.41 16.56 -21.61
C ASN A 129 -6.77 15.60 -22.61
N GLY A 130 -7.61 15.02 -23.48
CA GLY A 130 -7.17 14.04 -24.49
C GLY A 130 -7.06 12.61 -23.97
N MET A 131 -7.36 12.36 -22.69
CA MET A 131 -7.44 11.01 -22.14
C MET A 131 -8.74 10.32 -22.53
N THR A 132 -8.65 9.02 -22.80
CA THR A 132 -9.80 8.14 -22.96
C THR A 132 -10.39 7.77 -21.61
N ASP A 133 -11.54 7.10 -21.61
CA ASP A 133 -12.13 6.61 -20.36
C ASP A 133 -11.22 5.62 -19.64
N VAL A 134 -11.36 5.57 -18.32
CA VAL A 134 -10.60 4.66 -17.47
C VAL A 134 -10.83 3.21 -17.90
N PRO A 135 -9.79 2.40 -18.10
CA PRO A 135 -9.94 1.01 -18.55
C PRO A 135 -10.87 0.21 -17.64
N SER A 136 -11.83 -0.53 -18.20
CA SER A 136 -12.83 -1.31 -17.43
C SER A 136 -12.23 -2.39 -16.51
N ARG A 137 -11.00 -2.82 -16.82
CA ARG A 137 -10.19 -3.73 -16.00
C ARG A 137 -9.66 -3.09 -14.71
N TRP A 138 -9.61 -1.76 -14.62
CA TRP A 138 -9.22 -1.06 -13.40
C TRP A 138 -10.27 -1.29 -12.31
N LYS A 139 -9.79 -1.71 -11.13
CA LYS A 139 -10.61 -1.96 -9.93
C LYS A 139 -10.08 -1.23 -8.69
N GLY A 140 -9.16 -0.29 -8.89
CA GLY A 140 -8.66 0.54 -7.82
C GLY A 140 -9.70 1.56 -7.38
N GLU A 141 -9.36 2.32 -6.34
CA GLU A 141 -10.23 3.34 -5.78
C GLU A 141 -9.48 4.65 -5.55
N CYS A 142 -10.25 5.74 -5.45
CA CYS A 142 -9.77 7.04 -5.03
C CYS A 142 -10.17 7.23 -3.57
N GLU A 143 -9.27 6.82 -2.66
CA GLU A 143 -9.52 6.83 -1.22
C GLU A 143 -9.61 8.28 -0.71
N SER A 144 -10.70 8.59 -0.01
CA SER A 144 -10.88 9.91 0.58
C SER A 144 -10.15 10.00 1.92
N GLY A 145 -9.64 11.18 2.24
CA GLY A 145 -8.95 11.50 3.49
C GLY A 145 -8.82 13.01 3.68
N THR A 146 -7.91 13.43 4.56
CA THR A 146 -7.66 14.86 4.80
C THR A 146 -7.34 15.60 3.51
N GLN A 147 -8.13 16.63 3.18
CA GLN A 147 -7.98 17.46 1.96
C GLN A 147 -7.87 16.67 0.65
N PHE A 148 -8.41 15.45 0.62
CA PHE A 148 -8.40 14.60 -0.55
C PHE A 148 -9.75 13.88 -0.63
N ASN A 149 -10.55 14.17 -1.67
CA ASN A 149 -11.81 13.48 -1.88
C ASN A 149 -11.76 12.72 -3.22
N SER A 150 -12.69 11.78 -3.41
CA SER A 150 -12.69 10.92 -4.59
C SER A 150 -12.82 11.65 -5.93
N SER A 151 -13.32 12.91 -5.94
CA SER A 151 -13.42 13.72 -7.16
C SER A 151 -12.09 14.31 -7.62
N LEU A 152 -11.02 14.18 -6.83
CA LEU A 152 -9.67 14.58 -7.23
C LEU A 152 -9.00 13.55 -8.15
N CYS A 153 -9.53 12.33 -8.24
CA CYS A 153 -9.17 11.41 -9.32
C CYS A 153 -9.96 11.74 -10.59
N ASN A 154 -9.33 11.52 -11.74
CA ASN A 154 -9.86 11.82 -13.07
C ASN A 154 -9.44 10.73 -14.06
N LYS A 155 -9.46 11.01 -15.38
CA LYS A 155 -9.06 9.99 -16.39
C LYS A 155 -7.54 9.79 -16.52
N LYS A 156 -6.73 10.64 -15.88
CA LYS A 156 -5.26 10.53 -15.80
C LYS A 156 -4.84 9.93 -14.46
N LEU A 157 -5.15 10.60 -13.34
CA LEU A 157 -5.00 10.04 -12.00
C LEU A 157 -6.23 9.18 -11.66
N ILE A 158 -6.19 7.90 -12.03
CA ILE A 158 -7.37 7.01 -11.97
C ILE A 158 -7.60 6.36 -10.60
N GLY A 159 -6.66 6.51 -9.66
CA GLY A 159 -6.83 6.10 -8.28
C GLY A 159 -5.69 6.56 -7.39
N ALA A 160 -5.97 6.64 -6.10
CA ALA A 160 -5.07 7.16 -5.09
C ALA A 160 -5.38 6.47 -3.76
N ARG A 161 -4.35 5.92 -3.12
CA ARG A 161 -4.42 5.12 -1.89
C ARG A 161 -3.32 5.54 -0.96
N TYR A 162 -3.52 5.36 0.34
CA TYR A 162 -2.49 5.58 1.34
C TYR A 162 -2.51 4.48 2.40
N PHE A 163 -1.35 4.14 2.94
CA PHE A 163 -1.20 3.00 3.85
C PHE A 163 -0.37 3.41 5.08
N ASN A 164 -1.03 3.75 6.17
CA ASN A 164 -0.36 4.28 7.37
C ASN A 164 -0.65 3.51 8.67
N LYS A 165 -1.46 2.44 8.64
CA LYS A 165 -1.76 1.66 9.85
C LYS A 165 -0.51 1.07 10.51
N GLY A 166 0.53 0.73 9.73
CA GLY A 166 1.83 0.28 10.27
C GLY A 166 2.53 1.37 11.10
N LEU A 167 2.53 2.60 10.59
CA LEU A 167 3.05 3.78 11.30
C LEU A 167 2.26 4.10 12.57
N ILE A 168 0.93 4.01 12.51
CA ILE A 168 0.07 4.18 13.68
C ILE A 168 0.32 3.07 14.72
N ALA A 169 0.53 1.83 14.26
CA ALA A 169 0.83 0.71 15.15
C ALA A 169 2.21 0.85 15.84
N SER A 170 3.21 1.39 15.14
CA SER A 170 4.55 1.61 15.71
C SER A 170 4.63 2.85 16.61
N ASN A 171 3.80 3.86 16.34
CA ASN A 171 3.70 5.08 17.12
C ASN A 171 2.22 5.50 17.34
N PRO A 172 1.53 4.92 18.34
CA PRO A 172 0.10 5.16 18.57
C PRO A 172 -0.29 6.61 18.88
N ASN A 173 0.67 7.43 19.32
CA ASN A 173 0.47 8.84 19.65
C ASN A 173 0.82 9.78 18.49
N ILE A 174 1.08 9.24 17.29
CA ILE A 174 1.41 10.05 16.13
C ILE A 174 0.17 10.81 15.63
N THR A 175 0.35 12.11 15.37
CA THR A 175 -0.63 12.92 14.66
C THR A 175 -0.22 12.99 13.20
N ILE A 176 -1.06 12.43 12.31
CA ILE A 176 -0.85 12.51 10.86
C ILE A 176 -1.71 13.67 10.35
N GLU A 177 -1.09 14.83 10.13
CA GLU A 177 -1.79 16.02 9.65
C GLU A 177 -2.45 15.79 8.29
N MET A 178 -1.71 15.22 7.34
CA MET A 178 -2.21 14.83 6.03
C MET A 178 -2.51 13.33 5.98
N ASN A 179 -3.61 12.92 6.62
CA ASN A 179 -4.08 11.54 6.61
C ASN A 179 -4.86 11.22 5.31
N SER A 180 -4.15 11.28 4.19
CA SER A 180 -4.68 11.00 2.85
C SER A 180 -3.56 10.64 1.86
N ALA A 181 -3.92 10.43 0.59
CA ALA A 181 -2.96 10.26 -0.51
C ALA A 181 -2.38 11.60 -1.02
N ARG A 182 -2.70 12.73 -0.38
CA ARG A 182 -2.15 14.04 -0.79
C ARG A 182 -0.68 14.14 -0.43
N ASP A 183 0.13 14.48 -1.42
CA ASP A 183 1.55 14.74 -1.23
C ASP A 183 1.78 16.06 -0.51
N THR A 184 2.61 16.04 0.53
CA THR A 184 3.08 17.23 1.26
C THR A 184 4.59 17.38 1.23
N GLU A 185 5.29 16.44 0.60
CA GLU A 185 6.75 16.39 0.54
C GLU A 185 7.22 16.79 -0.88
N GLY A 186 6.58 16.24 -1.91
CA GLY A 186 6.80 16.58 -3.32
C GLY A 186 7.44 15.44 -4.13
N HIS A 187 8.13 14.50 -3.47
CA HIS A 187 8.80 13.39 -4.11
C HIS A 187 7.84 12.53 -4.93
N GLY A 188 6.71 12.11 -4.34
CA GLY A 188 5.70 11.31 -5.01
C GLY A 188 5.11 11.99 -6.23
N THR A 189 4.85 13.30 -6.14
CA THR A 189 4.41 14.10 -7.30
C THR A 189 5.49 14.21 -8.37
N HIS A 190 6.75 14.38 -7.98
CA HIS A 190 7.86 14.49 -8.91
C HIS A 190 8.14 13.17 -9.66
N THR A 191 8.18 12.05 -8.94
CA THR A 191 8.47 10.73 -9.52
C THR A 191 7.37 10.24 -10.45
N SER A 192 6.10 10.39 -10.05
CA SER A 192 4.95 10.04 -10.90
C SER A 192 4.92 10.88 -12.17
N THR A 193 5.01 12.21 -12.09
CA THR A 193 5.01 13.07 -13.28
C THR A 193 6.26 12.94 -14.16
N THR A 194 7.32 12.30 -13.67
CA THR A 194 8.47 11.89 -14.49
C THR A 194 8.17 10.59 -15.24
N ALA A 195 7.40 9.69 -14.64
CA ALA A 195 7.07 8.39 -15.21
C ALA A 195 5.96 8.47 -16.28
N GLU A 196 5.08 9.47 -16.21
CA GLU A 196 3.85 9.54 -17.04
C GLU A 196 3.41 10.94 -17.48
#